data_AF-A0A6A3IK14-F1
#
_entry.id   AF-A0A6A3IK14-F1
#
_cell.length_a   1.000
_cell.length_b   1.000
_cell.length_c   1.000
_cell.angle_alpha   90.00
_cell.angle_beta   90.00
_cell.angle_gamma   90.00
#
_symmetry.space_group_name_H-M   'P 1'
#
loop_
_entity.id
_entity.type
_entity.pdbx_description
1 polymer ?
#
loop_
_entity_poly.entity_id
_entity_poly.type
_entity_poly.pdbx_seq_one_letter_code
_entity_poly.pdbx_strand_id
1 'polypeptide(L)'
;MASGGRRAVLSLTTRFCLPHEGMTTLDYLSSGSAVVLRGASGASLSVVTCQHVACPWLFPQYFAATWDWLQFVREDFVRHSLQLLAVDGGPSARPEVLLELPLVPQVQTHESRDLALLTLADAAAWQQAEKRLGLSALTLQQTPAQRGDALLFSGHRQLEEGLQLPAGVDGHFVGRSSSGQEFAWSRELLEEGMCGGAVIGAAEDACVGVVEGIVPSIGQRDDEPPLHDREAHAAWQARQALAGHVAFIPAADVRMFIDEPGNLLLTGLELPPHM
;
A
#
# COMPACT_ATOMS: atom_id res chain seq x y z
N MET A 1 15.95 -26.55 8.69
CA MET A 1 15.87 -25.10 8.46
C MET A 1 14.88 -24.91 7.33
N ALA A 2 13.67 -24.42 7.62
CA ALA A 2 12.67 -24.21 6.58
C ALA A 2 13.22 -23.15 5.61
N SER A 3 13.39 -23.51 4.35
CA SER A 3 13.59 -22.55 3.26
C SER A 3 12.27 -21.78 3.07
N GLY A 4 11.96 -20.89 4.01
CA GLY A 4 10.78 -20.03 3.93
C GLY A 4 10.97 -19.06 2.77
N GLY A 5 10.10 -19.15 1.77
CA GLY A 5 10.08 -18.18 0.67
C GLY A 5 9.88 -16.77 1.22
N ARG A 6 10.44 -15.78 0.53
CA ARG A 6 10.23 -14.36 0.82
C ARG A 6 8.82 -14.00 0.36
N ARG A 7 7.97 -13.54 1.28
CA ARG A 7 6.61 -13.08 0.94
C ARG A 7 6.69 -11.91 -0.02
N ALA A 8 5.81 -11.90 -1.02
CA ALA A 8 5.78 -10.89 -2.06
C ALA A 8 5.10 -9.58 -1.64
N VAL A 9 5.55 -9.01 -0.53
CA VAL A 9 5.28 -7.62 -0.20
C VAL A 9 6.49 -6.83 -0.64
N LEU A 10 6.31 -5.96 -1.64
CA LEU A 10 7.38 -5.22 -2.30
C LEU A 10 7.19 -3.72 -2.11
N SER A 11 8.28 -2.97 -2.25
CA SER A 11 8.23 -1.51 -2.28
C SER A 11 7.59 -1.09 -3.59
N LEU A 12 6.52 -0.30 -3.54
CA LEU A 12 6.02 0.42 -4.71
C LEU A 12 6.76 1.74 -4.79
N THR A 13 7.42 1.99 -5.91
CA THR A 13 7.98 3.31 -6.21
C THR A 13 7.22 3.92 -7.38
N THR A 14 6.77 5.16 -7.18
CA THR A 14 6.15 5.98 -8.21
C THR A 14 7.10 7.11 -8.58
N ARG A 15 7.30 7.31 -9.87
CA ARG A 15 8.14 8.38 -10.42
C ARG A 15 7.36 9.19 -11.43
N PHE A 16 7.67 10.47 -11.55
CA PHE A 16 6.95 11.40 -12.43
C PHE A 16 7.91 12.26 -13.25
N CYS A 17 7.39 12.90 -14.29
CA CYS A 17 8.12 13.91 -15.04
C CYS A 17 7.15 15.06 -15.39
N LEU A 18 7.64 16.29 -15.43
CA LEU A 18 6.92 17.47 -15.90
C LEU A 18 7.64 18.07 -17.12
N PRO A 19 7.45 17.50 -18.33
CA PRO A 19 8.21 17.97 -19.48
C PRO A 19 7.91 19.43 -19.85
N HIS A 20 6.70 19.91 -19.56
CA HIS A 20 6.30 21.30 -19.76
C HIS A 20 7.03 22.28 -18.83
N GLU A 21 7.56 21.80 -17.71
CA GLU A 21 8.42 22.54 -16.79
C GLU A 21 9.92 22.28 -17.05
N GLY A 22 10.26 21.60 -18.16
CA GLY A 22 11.63 21.35 -18.59
C GLY A 22 12.30 20.10 -17.99
N MET A 23 11.54 19.23 -17.30
CA MET A 23 12.09 17.95 -16.84
C MET A 23 12.34 17.02 -18.03
N THR A 24 13.55 16.43 -18.08
CA THR A 24 13.96 15.48 -19.13
C THR A 24 14.09 14.04 -18.63
N THR A 25 14.01 13.85 -17.31
CA THR A 25 14.09 12.55 -16.64
C THR A 25 12.95 12.39 -15.64
N LEU A 26 12.67 11.14 -15.28
CA LEU A 26 11.75 10.82 -14.20
C LEU A 26 12.41 11.14 -12.85
N ASP A 27 11.65 11.75 -11.94
CA ASP A 27 12.03 12.03 -10.57
C ASP A 27 11.11 11.28 -9.59
N TYR A 28 11.52 11.18 -8.32
CA TYR A 28 10.77 10.52 -7.26
C TYR A 28 9.44 11.26 -6.99
N LEU A 29 8.32 10.54 -6.98
CA LEU A 29 7.03 11.08 -6.58
C LEU A 29 6.61 10.57 -5.19
N SER A 30 6.55 9.26 -5.05
CA SER A 30 6.09 8.62 -3.81
C SER A 30 6.64 7.21 -3.70
N SER A 31 6.60 6.68 -2.48
CA SER A 31 6.81 5.27 -2.23
C SER A 31 5.86 4.75 -1.16
N GLY A 32 5.57 3.46 -1.24
CA GLY A 32 4.77 2.75 -0.25
C GLY A 32 4.95 1.26 -0.42
N SER A 33 3.99 0.49 0.06
CA SER A 33 4.04 -0.97 -0.05
C SER A 33 3.03 -1.46 -1.07
N ALA A 34 3.30 -2.61 -1.68
CA ALA A 34 2.36 -3.30 -2.53
C ALA A 34 2.44 -4.81 -2.32
N VAL A 35 1.31 -5.47 -2.48
CA VAL A 35 1.18 -6.91 -2.31
C VAL A 35 1.01 -7.55 -3.69
N VAL A 36 1.85 -8.55 -3.99
CA VAL A 36 1.63 -9.42 -5.15
C VAL A 36 0.77 -10.60 -4.71
N LEU A 37 -0.44 -10.65 -5.27
CA LEU A 37 -1.45 -11.65 -4.98
C LEU A 37 -1.55 -12.66 -6.13
N ARG A 38 -1.70 -13.94 -5.77
CA ARG A 38 -1.98 -15.01 -6.72
C ARG A 38 -3.49 -15.26 -6.78
N GLY A 39 -4.04 -15.27 -7.99
CA GLY A 39 -5.45 -15.58 -8.21
C GLY A 39 -5.79 -17.03 -7.88
N ALA A 40 -7.09 -17.33 -7.72
CA ALA A 40 -7.58 -18.66 -7.32
C ALA A 40 -7.19 -19.78 -8.31
N SER A 41 -7.03 -19.47 -9.60
CA SER A 41 -6.55 -20.42 -10.62
C SER A 41 -5.04 -20.66 -10.59
N GLY A 42 -4.30 -19.91 -9.76
CA GLY A 42 -2.85 -20.00 -9.64
C GLY A 42 -2.05 -19.36 -10.78
N ALA A 43 -2.68 -19.04 -11.91
CA ALA A 43 -2.00 -18.55 -13.11
C ALA A 43 -1.90 -17.01 -13.20
N SER A 44 -2.87 -16.29 -12.62
CA SER A 44 -2.90 -14.82 -12.65
C SER A 44 -2.25 -14.22 -11.40
N LEU A 45 -1.62 -13.06 -11.61
CA LEU A 45 -1.05 -12.24 -10.55
C LEU A 45 -1.68 -10.86 -10.58
N SER A 46 -1.98 -10.34 -9.39
CA SER A 46 -2.51 -9.00 -9.19
C SER A 46 -1.58 -8.24 -8.25
N VAL A 47 -1.25 -7.00 -8.57
CA VAL A 47 -0.48 -6.12 -7.68
C VAL A 47 -1.45 -5.14 -7.03
N VAL A 48 -1.60 -5.20 -5.71
CA VAL A 48 -2.55 -4.36 -4.98
C VAL A 48 -1.81 -3.45 -4.01
N THR A 49 -2.28 -2.22 -3.90
CA THR A 49 -1.76 -1.18 -2.98
C THR A 49 -2.89 -0.18 -2.67
N CYS A 50 -2.59 0.89 -1.94
CA CYS A 50 -3.50 2.01 -1.74
C CYS A 50 -3.49 2.99 -2.93
N GLN A 51 -4.61 3.64 -3.20
CA GLN A 51 -4.67 4.67 -4.25
C GLN A 51 -3.82 5.88 -3.89
N HIS A 52 -3.81 6.32 -2.63
CA HIS A 52 -2.97 7.47 -2.26
C HIS A 52 -1.47 7.17 -2.43
N VAL A 53 -1.06 5.90 -2.43
CA VAL A 53 0.32 5.48 -2.69
C VAL A 53 0.62 5.46 -4.19
N ALA A 54 -0.26 4.83 -4.99
CA ALA A 54 -0.07 4.71 -6.43
C ALA A 54 -0.33 6.03 -7.19
N CYS A 55 -1.32 6.80 -6.75
CA CYS A 55 -1.84 7.98 -7.42
C CYS A 55 -1.93 9.19 -6.45
N PRO A 56 -0.82 9.63 -5.82
CA PRO A 56 -0.85 10.67 -4.78
C PRO A 56 -1.42 12.02 -5.28
N TRP A 57 -1.34 12.32 -6.58
CA TRP A 57 -1.90 13.53 -7.18
C TRP A 57 -3.43 13.60 -7.12
N LEU A 58 -4.11 12.46 -6.91
CA LEU A 58 -5.56 12.43 -6.67
C LEU A 58 -5.94 12.80 -5.23
N PHE A 59 -4.96 12.88 -4.33
CA PHE A 59 -5.15 13.17 -2.91
C PHE A 59 -4.43 14.46 -2.48
N PRO A 60 -4.55 15.59 -3.21
CA PRO A 60 -3.75 16.78 -2.94
C PRO A 60 -4.00 17.34 -1.53
N GLN A 61 -5.20 17.18 -0.97
CA GLN A 61 -5.52 17.62 0.39
C GLN A 61 -4.80 16.81 1.46
N TYR A 62 -4.57 15.51 1.21
CA TYR A 62 -3.83 14.64 2.13
C TYR A 62 -2.38 15.11 2.25
N PHE A 63 -1.82 15.65 1.17
CA PHE A 63 -0.42 16.10 1.09
C PHE A 63 -0.25 17.62 1.11
N ALA A 64 -1.32 18.40 1.25
CA ALA A 64 -1.31 19.86 1.02
C ALA A 64 -0.35 20.63 1.93
N ALA A 65 -0.04 20.12 3.12
CA ALA A 65 0.89 20.73 4.05
C ALA A 65 2.36 20.61 3.62
N THR A 66 2.67 19.63 2.75
CA THR A 66 4.05 19.25 2.38
C THR A 66 4.31 19.40 0.89
N TRP A 67 3.32 19.06 0.04
CA TRP A 67 3.48 18.96 -1.42
C TRP A 67 2.34 19.68 -2.16
N ASP A 68 2.24 21.00 -2.01
CA ASP A 68 1.30 21.85 -2.75
C ASP A 68 1.46 21.75 -4.28
N TRP A 69 2.65 21.40 -4.75
CA TRP A 69 2.98 21.19 -6.16
C TRP A 69 2.40 19.90 -6.77
N LEU A 70 1.90 18.96 -5.97
CA LEU A 70 1.33 17.70 -6.49
C LEU A 70 0.20 17.93 -7.50
N GLN A 71 -0.52 19.05 -7.38
CA GLN A 71 -1.58 19.44 -8.31
C GLN A 71 -1.10 19.64 -9.75
N PHE A 72 0.20 19.82 -9.97
CA PHE A 72 0.81 19.99 -11.30
C PHE A 72 1.23 18.64 -11.92
N VAL A 73 1.24 17.56 -11.14
CA VAL A 73 1.58 16.22 -11.63
C VAL A 73 0.44 15.70 -12.51
N ARG A 74 0.80 15.36 -13.75
CA ARG A 74 -0.11 14.72 -14.71
C ARG A 74 0.20 13.22 -14.80
N GLU A 75 -0.84 12.41 -14.74
CA GLU A 75 -0.77 10.94 -14.89
C GLU A 75 -0.01 10.49 -16.14
N ASP A 76 -0.11 11.26 -17.23
CA ASP A 76 0.59 11.08 -18.50
C ASP A 76 2.10 10.83 -18.36
N PHE A 77 2.75 11.29 -17.30
CA PHE A 77 4.19 11.17 -17.14
C PHE A 77 4.59 10.45 -15.85
N VAL A 78 3.67 9.65 -15.32
CA VAL A 78 3.90 8.83 -14.13
C VAL A 78 4.27 7.39 -14.52
N ARG A 79 5.22 6.80 -13.80
CA ARG A 79 5.58 5.38 -13.92
C ARG A 79 5.68 4.72 -12.56
N HIS A 80 5.35 3.43 -12.52
CA HIS A 80 5.41 2.62 -11.31
C HIS A 80 6.35 1.42 -11.49
N SER A 81 7.00 1.04 -10.41
CA SER A 81 7.85 -0.15 -10.34
C SER A 81 7.73 -0.79 -8.96
N LEU A 82 7.79 -2.13 -8.91
CA LEU A 82 7.98 -2.85 -7.65
C LEU A 82 9.47 -3.12 -7.41
N GLN A 83 9.92 -2.90 -6.19
CA GLN A 83 11.30 -3.16 -5.80
C GLN A 83 11.34 -4.21 -4.67
N LEU A 84 12.18 -5.23 -4.85
CA LEU A 84 12.61 -6.10 -3.75
C LEU A 84 13.86 -5.48 -3.12
N LEU A 85 13.73 -5.05 -1.87
CA LEU A 85 14.83 -4.44 -1.14
C LEU A 85 15.55 -5.49 -0.29
N ALA A 86 16.87 -5.40 -0.19
CA ALA A 86 17.64 -6.19 0.74
C ALA A 86 17.24 -5.85 2.19
N VAL A 87 17.17 -6.88 3.03
CA VAL A 87 16.92 -6.73 4.48
C VAL A 87 18.20 -6.31 5.21
N ASP A 88 19.35 -6.61 4.61
CA ASP A 88 20.67 -6.45 5.23
C ASP A 88 21.28 -5.09 4.90
N GLY A 89 20.65 -4.04 5.43
CA GLY A 89 21.22 -2.69 5.50
C GLY A 89 21.26 -2.25 6.95
N GLY A 90 22.40 -1.75 7.44
CA GLY A 90 22.42 -1.05 8.72
C GLY A 90 21.42 0.12 8.68
N PRO A 91 20.98 0.66 9.84
CA PRO A 91 19.93 1.70 9.91
C PRO A 91 20.19 2.99 9.12
N SER A 92 21.38 3.15 8.53
CA SER A 92 21.84 4.34 7.82
C SER A 92 22.30 4.05 6.39
N ALA A 93 22.13 2.82 5.89
CA ALA A 93 22.52 2.44 4.54
C ALA A 93 21.28 2.27 3.65
N ARG A 94 21.29 2.89 2.47
CA ARG A 94 20.26 2.65 1.45
C ARG A 94 20.26 1.16 1.11
N PRO A 95 19.13 0.44 1.23
CA PRO A 95 19.11 -0.97 0.94
C PRO A 95 19.38 -1.19 -0.55
N GLU A 96 20.09 -2.28 -0.83
CA GLU A 96 20.28 -2.74 -2.19
C GLU A 96 18.93 -3.13 -2.82
N VAL A 97 18.67 -2.64 -4.03
CA VAL A 97 17.53 -3.09 -4.84
C VAL A 97 17.94 -4.41 -5.50
N LEU A 98 17.45 -5.51 -4.96
CA LEU A 98 17.75 -6.88 -5.43
C LEU A 98 16.99 -7.22 -6.72
N LEU A 99 15.85 -6.58 -6.95
CA LEU A 99 15.01 -6.74 -8.11
C LEU A 99 14.16 -5.49 -8.30
N GLU A 100 14.02 -5.03 -9.54
CA GLU A 100 13.03 -4.03 -9.94
C GLU A 100 12.15 -4.61 -11.04
N LEU A 101 10.84 -4.57 -10.84
CA LEU A 101 9.82 -5.07 -11.77
C LEU A 101 8.99 -3.88 -12.27
N PRO A 102 9.08 -3.52 -13.56
CA PRO A 102 8.24 -2.47 -14.12
C PRO A 102 6.76 -2.89 -14.10
N LEU A 103 5.89 -1.92 -13.85
CA LEU A 103 4.45 -2.10 -13.96
C LEU A 103 3.94 -1.51 -15.28
N VAL A 104 2.85 -2.09 -15.79
CA VAL A 104 2.14 -1.57 -16.95
C VAL A 104 1.72 -0.12 -16.65
N PRO A 105 1.78 0.80 -17.63
CA PRO A 105 1.45 2.22 -17.46
C PRO A 105 -0.08 2.43 -17.39
N GLN A 106 -0.71 1.75 -16.42
CA GLN A 106 -2.12 1.85 -16.12
C GLN A 106 -2.35 1.52 -14.63
N VAL A 107 -3.32 2.19 -14.02
CA VAL A 107 -3.76 1.91 -12.65
C VAL A 107 -5.27 1.80 -12.66
N GLN A 108 -5.82 0.72 -12.12
CA GLN A 108 -7.24 0.63 -11.84
C GLN A 108 -7.48 1.09 -10.40
N THR A 109 -8.45 1.96 -10.16
CA THR A 109 -8.77 2.51 -8.85
C THR A 109 -10.20 2.15 -8.44
N HIS A 110 -10.38 1.86 -7.16
CA HIS A 110 -11.69 1.57 -6.59
C HIS A 110 -12.48 2.88 -6.34
N GLU A 111 -13.80 2.87 -6.52
CA GLU A 111 -14.58 4.12 -6.44
C GLU A 111 -14.69 4.70 -5.03
N SER A 112 -14.75 3.83 -4.01
CA SER A 112 -15.09 4.22 -2.63
C SER A 112 -14.12 3.74 -1.55
N ARG A 113 -13.08 3.00 -1.93
CA ARG A 113 -12.07 2.43 -1.04
C ARG A 113 -10.72 2.84 -1.55
N ASP A 114 -9.77 3.06 -0.65
CA ASP A 114 -8.40 3.38 -1.01
C ASP A 114 -7.63 2.14 -1.52
N LEU A 115 -8.09 1.57 -2.63
CA LEU A 115 -7.48 0.44 -3.35
C LEU A 115 -7.08 0.81 -4.77
N ALA A 116 -5.85 0.44 -5.14
CA ALA A 116 -5.34 0.49 -6.50
C ALA A 116 -4.86 -0.90 -6.93
N LEU A 117 -5.16 -1.25 -8.19
CA LEU A 117 -4.77 -2.48 -8.85
C LEU A 117 -3.84 -2.15 -10.01
N LEU A 118 -2.65 -2.75 -9.98
CA LEU A 118 -1.61 -2.60 -10.99
C LEU A 118 -1.27 -3.96 -11.59
N THR A 119 -0.63 -3.94 -12.76
CA THR A 119 -0.25 -5.14 -13.51
C THR A 119 1.25 -5.16 -13.74
N LEU A 120 1.89 -6.31 -13.51
CA LEU A 120 3.29 -6.52 -13.89
C LEU A 120 3.45 -6.40 -15.41
N ALA A 121 4.43 -5.61 -15.87
CA ALA A 121 4.71 -5.50 -17.31
C ALA A 121 5.35 -6.77 -17.88
N ASP A 122 6.05 -7.54 -17.04
CA ASP A 122 6.71 -8.80 -17.41
C ASP A 122 6.42 -9.91 -16.38
N ALA A 123 5.47 -10.79 -16.73
CA ALA A 123 5.14 -11.96 -15.92
C ALA A 123 6.24 -13.03 -15.91
N ALA A 124 7.10 -13.08 -16.93
CA ALA A 124 8.22 -14.02 -16.98
C ALA A 124 9.33 -13.59 -16.00
N ALA A 125 9.57 -12.29 -15.87
CA ALA A 125 10.46 -11.74 -14.85
C ALA A 125 10.01 -12.14 -13.43
N TRP A 126 8.70 -12.12 -13.15
CA TRP A 126 8.16 -12.63 -11.89
C TRP A 126 8.48 -14.12 -11.68
N GLN A 127 8.17 -14.97 -12.66
CA GLN A 127 8.45 -16.41 -12.55
C GLN A 127 9.94 -16.70 -12.30
N GLN A 128 10.83 -15.91 -12.90
CA GLN A 128 12.26 -16.01 -12.65
C GLN A 128 12.61 -15.56 -11.24
N ALA A 129 12.01 -14.49 -10.73
CA ALA A 129 12.21 -14.01 -9.37
C ALA A 129 11.71 -15.01 -8.31
N GLU A 130 10.56 -15.66 -8.51
CA GLU A 130 10.07 -16.72 -7.62
C GLU A 130 11.09 -17.86 -7.50
N LYS A 131 11.66 -18.30 -8.63
CA LYS A 131 12.65 -19.38 -8.65
C LYS A 131 14.00 -18.98 -8.08
N ARG A 132 14.51 -17.79 -8.42
CA ARG A 132 15.89 -17.37 -8.09
C ARG A 132 16.02 -16.72 -6.73
N LEU A 133 15.01 -15.93 -6.34
CA LEU A 133 15.02 -15.13 -5.11
C LEU A 133 14.09 -15.72 -4.04
N GLY A 134 13.40 -16.82 -4.36
CA GLY A 134 12.46 -17.48 -3.46
C GLY A 134 11.24 -16.62 -3.15
N LEU A 135 10.85 -15.72 -4.05
CA LEU A 135 9.62 -14.92 -3.88
C LEU A 135 8.39 -15.82 -3.95
N SER A 136 7.40 -15.53 -3.10
CA SER A 136 6.11 -16.20 -3.08
C SER A 136 4.99 -15.18 -3.05
N ALA A 137 4.18 -15.14 -4.11
CA ALA A 137 2.93 -14.38 -4.12
C ALA A 137 1.98 -14.88 -3.02
N LEU A 138 1.27 -13.95 -2.38
CA LEU A 138 0.32 -14.27 -1.32
C LEU A 138 -1.04 -14.68 -1.90
N THR A 139 -1.80 -15.47 -1.15
CA THR A 139 -3.20 -15.77 -1.47
C THR A 139 -4.13 -15.05 -0.51
N LEU A 140 -5.25 -14.54 -1.01
CA LEU A 140 -6.27 -13.92 -0.16
C LEU A 140 -6.99 -14.97 0.70
N GLN A 141 -7.12 -14.68 1.99
CA GLN A 141 -7.87 -15.50 2.93
C GLN A 141 -9.35 -15.55 2.51
N GLN A 142 -9.95 -16.75 2.60
CA GLN A 142 -11.35 -16.96 2.20
C GLN A 142 -12.34 -16.61 3.31
N THR A 143 -11.94 -16.80 4.56
CA THR A 143 -12.74 -16.52 5.75
C THR A 143 -12.41 -15.15 6.34
N PRO A 144 -13.39 -14.44 6.93
CA PRO A 144 -13.11 -13.21 7.67
C PRO A 144 -12.25 -13.48 8.91
N ALA A 145 -11.40 -12.52 9.28
CA ALA A 145 -10.68 -12.53 10.55
C ALA A 145 -11.64 -12.46 11.75
N GLN A 146 -11.27 -13.13 12.84
CA GLN A 146 -11.98 -13.14 14.11
C GLN A 146 -11.24 -12.32 15.16
N ARG A 147 -11.99 -11.77 16.12
CA ARG A 147 -11.42 -10.94 17.18
C ARG A 147 -10.35 -11.72 17.94
N GLY A 148 -9.15 -11.15 18.02
CA GLY A 148 -7.99 -11.77 18.66
C GLY A 148 -7.13 -12.62 17.74
N ASP A 149 -7.51 -12.81 16.47
CA ASP A 149 -6.65 -13.49 15.50
C ASP A 149 -5.31 -12.76 15.38
N ALA A 150 -4.21 -13.52 15.46
CA ALA A 150 -2.87 -12.97 15.35
C ALA A 150 -2.58 -12.56 13.89
N LEU A 151 -2.07 -11.35 13.75
CA LEU A 151 -1.77 -10.72 12.46
C LEU A 151 -0.30 -10.30 12.40
N LEU A 152 0.25 -10.31 11.19
CA LEU A 152 1.51 -9.67 10.83
C LEU A 152 1.25 -8.60 9.78
N PHE A 153 1.59 -7.35 10.08
CA PHE A 153 1.59 -6.26 9.12
C PHE A 153 2.95 -6.26 8.42
N SER A 154 2.97 -6.62 7.14
CA SER A 154 4.19 -6.66 6.34
C SER A 154 4.15 -5.54 5.30
N GLY A 155 5.23 -4.77 5.22
CA GLY A 155 5.33 -3.61 4.34
C GLY A 155 6.76 -3.07 4.30
N HIS A 156 6.87 -1.79 4.01
CA HIS A 156 8.11 -1.05 4.00
C HIS A 156 7.94 0.24 4.78
N ARG A 157 8.80 0.49 5.76
CA ARG A 157 8.87 1.80 6.40
C ARG A 157 9.65 2.76 5.54
N GLN A 158 9.17 3.99 5.40
CA GLN A 158 9.87 5.07 4.73
C GLN A 158 10.71 5.83 5.76
N LEU A 159 12.01 5.96 5.50
CA LEU A 159 12.94 6.71 6.35
C LEU A 159 13.16 8.12 5.79
N GLU A 160 13.32 8.22 4.48
CA GLU A 160 13.54 9.46 3.72
C GLU A 160 12.91 9.29 2.32
N GLU A 161 12.86 10.35 1.52
CA GLU A 161 12.37 10.28 0.14
C GLU A 161 13.15 9.24 -0.69
N GLY A 162 12.43 8.26 -1.24
CA GLY A 162 13.03 7.17 -2.02
C GLY A 162 13.90 6.20 -1.22
N LEU A 163 13.85 6.25 0.12
CA LEU A 163 14.52 5.34 1.04
C LEU A 163 13.49 4.60 1.90
N GLN A 164 13.29 3.33 1.58
CA GLN A 164 12.39 2.44 2.31
C GLN A 164 13.14 1.22 2.85
N LEU A 165 12.71 0.65 3.98
CA LEU A 165 13.23 -0.61 4.50
C LEU A 165 12.08 -1.60 4.71
N PRO A 166 12.26 -2.90 4.35
CA PRO A 166 11.29 -3.92 4.68
C PRO A 166 11.01 -3.94 6.19
N ALA A 167 9.73 -4.00 6.57
CA ALA A 167 9.29 -3.98 7.96
C ALA A 167 8.15 -4.98 8.18
N GLY A 168 8.12 -5.52 9.39
CA GLY A 168 7.09 -6.44 9.87
C GLY A 168 6.71 -6.06 11.30
N VAL A 169 5.41 -5.87 11.55
CA VAL A 169 4.89 -5.52 12.87
C VAL A 169 3.83 -6.53 13.28
N ASP A 170 3.99 -7.12 14.45
CA ASP A 170 3.01 -8.06 15.00
C ASP A 170 1.77 -7.30 15.51
N GLY A 171 0.62 -7.96 15.44
CA GLY A 171 -0.64 -7.41 15.94
C GLY A 171 -1.74 -8.44 16.08
N HIS A 172 -2.96 -7.95 16.27
CA HIS A 172 -4.15 -8.79 16.29
C HIS A 172 -5.39 -8.05 15.81
N PHE A 173 -6.32 -8.81 15.24
CA PHE A 173 -7.60 -8.27 14.77
C PHE A 173 -8.47 -7.81 15.94
N VAL A 174 -9.04 -6.60 15.84
CA VAL A 174 -9.86 -6.00 16.89
C VAL A 174 -11.34 -6.09 16.54
N GLY A 175 -11.70 -5.69 15.32
CA GLY A 175 -13.10 -5.69 14.90
C GLY A 175 -13.34 -4.93 13.61
N ARG A 176 -14.62 -4.77 13.28
CA ARG A 176 -15.10 -4.16 12.03
C ARG A 176 -16.13 -3.07 12.33
N SER A 177 -16.09 -1.96 11.60
CA SER A 177 -17.15 -0.94 11.63
C SER A 177 -18.42 -1.42 10.91
N SER A 178 -19.52 -0.69 11.11
CA SER A 178 -20.75 -0.87 10.32
C SER A 178 -20.56 -0.63 8.82
N SER A 179 -19.59 0.20 8.43
CA SER A 179 -19.22 0.47 7.02
C SER A 179 -18.29 -0.60 6.42
N GLY A 180 -17.93 -1.64 7.18
CA GLY A 180 -17.08 -2.72 6.71
C GLY A 180 -15.57 -2.46 6.84
N GLN A 181 -15.15 -1.32 7.40
CA GLN A 181 -13.74 -1.06 7.69
C GLN A 181 -13.24 -2.01 8.77
N GLU A 182 -12.09 -2.63 8.55
CA GLU A 182 -11.47 -3.50 9.54
C GLU A 182 -10.36 -2.79 10.32
N PHE A 183 -10.29 -3.07 11.61
CA PHE A 183 -9.35 -2.50 12.54
C PHE A 183 -8.56 -3.58 13.27
N ALA A 184 -7.28 -3.33 13.44
CA ALA A 184 -6.39 -4.18 14.18
C ALA A 184 -5.49 -3.36 15.10
N TRP A 185 -5.09 -3.96 16.20
CA TRP A 185 -4.07 -3.40 17.08
C TRP A 185 -2.71 -3.89 16.62
N SER A 186 -1.72 -3.01 16.62
CA SER A 186 -0.33 -3.33 16.31
C SER A 186 0.56 -3.09 17.52
N ARG A 187 1.60 -3.91 17.66
CA ARG A 187 2.58 -3.82 18.75
C ARG A 187 3.30 -2.48 18.78
N GLU A 188 3.49 -1.90 17.60
CA GLU A 188 4.09 -0.60 17.36
C GLU A 188 3.18 0.15 16.39
N LEU A 189 3.19 1.49 16.46
CA LEU A 189 2.52 2.28 15.42
C LEU A 189 3.19 1.97 14.09
N LEU A 190 2.40 1.69 13.06
CA LEU A 190 2.97 1.54 11.73
C LEU A 190 3.61 2.87 11.30
N GLU A 191 4.61 2.81 10.44
CA GLU A 191 5.31 4.00 9.97
C GLU A 191 4.81 4.37 8.55
N GLU A 192 5.12 5.58 8.11
CA GLU A 192 4.91 5.98 6.71
C GLU A 192 5.52 4.96 5.76
N GLY A 193 4.91 4.78 4.59
CA GLY A 193 5.29 3.77 3.61
C GLY A 193 4.68 2.37 3.83
N MET A 194 4.16 2.07 5.03
CA MET A 194 3.52 0.76 5.30
C MET A 194 2.16 0.61 4.61
N CYS A 195 1.51 1.72 4.23
CA CYS A 195 0.26 1.71 3.46
C CYS A 195 0.43 0.95 2.15
N GLY A 196 -0.60 0.19 1.77
CA GLY A 196 -0.58 -0.76 0.66
C GLY A 196 0.12 -2.09 0.98
N GLY A 197 0.65 -2.27 2.19
CA GLY A 197 1.26 -3.51 2.66
C GLY A 197 0.24 -4.61 2.95
N ALA A 198 0.72 -5.83 3.17
CA ALA A 198 -0.15 -6.96 3.48
C ALA A 198 -0.45 -7.05 4.98
N VAL A 199 -1.70 -7.35 5.31
CA VAL A 199 -2.08 -7.89 6.62
C VAL A 199 -2.12 -9.41 6.47
N ILE A 200 -1.30 -10.14 7.22
CA ILE A 200 -1.13 -11.58 7.07
C ILE A 200 -1.65 -12.30 8.32
N GLY A 201 -2.49 -13.31 8.13
CA GLY A 201 -3.03 -14.12 9.20
C GLY A 201 -2.00 -15.17 9.63
N ALA A 202 -1.65 -15.20 10.91
CA ALA A 202 -0.60 -16.09 11.42
C ALA A 202 -0.93 -17.59 11.29
N ALA A 203 -2.22 -17.94 11.20
CA ALA A 203 -2.68 -19.34 11.13
C ALA A 203 -2.46 -19.99 9.76
N GLU A 204 -2.66 -19.23 8.67
CA GLU A 204 -2.67 -19.76 7.30
C GLU A 204 -1.60 -19.13 6.39
N ASP A 205 -0.81 -18.18 6.91
CA ASP A 205 0.13 -17.36 6.12
C ASP A 205 -0.53 -16.68 4.90
N ALA A 206 -1.84 -16.44 5.01
CA ALA A 206 -2.68 -15.87 3.97
C ALA A 206 -2.86 -14.36 4.18
N CYS A 207 -3.04 -13.62 3.09
CA CYS A 207 -3.34 -12.19 3.12
C CYS A 207 -4.80 -11.98 3.53
N VAL A 208 -5.01 -11.41 4.71
CA VAL A 208 -6.34 -11.11 5.28
C VAL A 208 -6.85 -9.74 4.82
N GLY A 209 -5.96 -8.91 4.27
CA GLY A 209 -6.30 -7.59 3.75
C GLY A 209 -5.06 -6.74 3.42
N VAL A 210 -5.31 -5.49 3.07
CA VAL A 210 -4.28 -4.51 2.69
C VAL A 210 -4.29 -3.35 3.68
N VAL A 211 -3.13 -2.99 4.23
CA VAL A 211 -2.97 -1.86 5.15
C VAL A 211 -3.40 -0.58 4.45
N GLU A 212 -4.43 0.08 4.96
CA GLU A 212 -4.93 1.35 4.42
C GLU A 212 -4.26 2.54 5.09
N GLY A 213 -4.10 2.45 6.40
CA GLY A 213 -3.43 3.48 7.19
C GLY A 213 -3.55 3.25 8.69
N ILE A 214 -3.25 4.30 9.44
CA ILE A 214 -3.32 4.29 10.90
C ILE A 214 -4.31 5.36 11.30
N VAL A 215 -5.17 5.03 12.27
CA VAL A 215 -6.06 6.03 12.86
C VAL A 215 -5.20 7.02 13.65
N PRO A 216 -5.13 8.30 13.24
CA PRO A 216 -4.24 9.25 13.88
C PRO A 216 -4.58 9.41 15.36
N SER A 217 -3.55 9.44 16.21
CA SER A 217 -3.71 9.85 17.60
C SER A 217 -4.29 11.25 17.65
N ILE A 218 -5.34 11.43 18.45
CA ILE A 218 -5.98 12.72 18.65
C ILE A 218 -4.96 13.64 19.34
N GLY A 219 -4.55 14.71 18.64
CA GLY A 219 -3.61 15.70 19.15
C GLY A 219 -4.29 16.74 20.05
N GLN A 220 -3.50 17.64 20.65
CA GLN A 220 -3.98 18.74 21.51
C GLN A 220 -4.93 19.75 20.83
N ARG A 221 -5.28 19.57 19.55
CA ARG A 221 -6.15 20.47 18.76
C ARG A 221 -7.50 19.87 18.38
N ASP A 222 -7.75 18.62 18.71
CA ASP A 222 -9.05 17.97 18.47
C ASP A 222 -9.93 18.18 19.72
N ASP A 223 -10.50 19.37 19.83
CA ASP A 223 -11.38 19.74 20.94
C ASP A 223 -12.60 18.79 21.00
N GLU A 224 -12.97 18.40 22.21
CA GLU A 224 -14.17 17.59 22.47
C GLU A 224 -15.43 18.32 21.94
N PRO A 225 -16.20 17.71 21.03
CA PRO A 225 -17.42 18.33 20.53
C PRO A 225 -18.43 18.58 21.66
N PRO A 226 -19.23 19.65 21.58
CA PRO A 226 -20.25 19.93 22.59
C PRO A 226 -21.22 18.76 22.77
N LEU A 227 -21.52 18.39 24.02
CA LEU A 227 -22.39 17.24 24.38
C LEU A 227 -23.80 17.26 23.76
N HIS A 228 -24.27 18.41 23.28
CA HIS A 228 -25.56 18.52 22.61
C HIS A 228 -25.53 18.02 21.16
N ASP A 229 -24.34 17.95 20.55
CA ASP A 229 -24.11 17.30 19.27
C ASP A 229 -23.70 15.84 19.49
N ARG A 230 -24.70 14.99 19.70
CA ARG A 230 -24.50 13.56 20.01
C ARG A 230 -23.75 12.81 18.91
N GLU A 231 -23.94 13.21 17.66
CA GLU A 231 -23.31 12.54 16.51
C GLU A 231 -21.82 12.89 16.45
N ALA A 232 -21.48 14.17 16.55
CA ALA A 232 -20.07 14.61 16.61
C ALA A 232 -19.36 14.01 17.83
N HIS A 233 -20.03 13.97 18.99
CA HIS A 233 -19.47 13.40 20.21
C HIS A 233 -19.23 11.88 20.09
N ALA A 234 -20.17 11.13 19.50
CA ALA A 234 -20.01 9.69 19.25
C ALA A 234 -18.86 9.41 18.26
N ALA A 235 -18.72 10.21 17.20
CA ALA A 235 -17.62 10.10 16.25
C ALA A 235 -16.26 10.40 16.91
N TRP A 236 -16.19 11.42 17.76
CA TRP A 236 -14.99 11.75 18.53
C TRP A 236 -14.60 10.62 19.49
N GLN A 237 -15.56 10.05 20.24
CA GLN A 237 -15.31 8.91 21.12
C GLN A 237 -14.84 7.66 20.35
N ALA A 238 -15.45 7.38 19.19
CA ALA A 238 -15.03 6.26 18.35
C ALA A 238 -13.60 6.45 17.84
N ARG A 239 -13.24 7.66 17.42
CA ARG A 239 -11.87 7.99 17.01
C ARG A 239 -10.87 7.86 18.17
N GLN A 240 -11.23 8.28 19.38
CA GLN A 240 -10.42 8.06 20.58
C GLN A 240 -10.17 6.58 20.84
N ALA A 241 -11.22 5.75 20.76
CA ALA A 241 -11.12 4.31 21.00
C ALA A 241 -10.26 3.59 19.95
N LEU A 242 -10.24 4.10 18.72
CA LEU A 242 -9.50 3.53 17.60
C LEU A 242 -8.13 4.18 17.37
N ALA A 243 -7.77 5.23 18.09
CA ALA A 243 -6.50 5.91 17.94
C ALA A 243 -5.31 4.93 18.00
N GLY A 244 -4.39 5.04 17.06
CA GLY A 244 -3.23 4.16 16.93
C GLY A 244 -3.53 2.75 16.40
N HIS A 245 -4.79 2.41 16.10
CA HIS A 245 -5.13 1.16 15.43
C HIS A 245 -4.81 1.26 13.93
N VAL A 246 -4.51 0.11 13.35
CA VAL A 246 -4.35 -0.07 11.91
C VAL A 246 -5.73 -0.24 11.29
N ALA A 247 -6.06 0.61 10.33
CA ALA A 247 -7.19 0.41 9.44
C ALA A 247 -6.71 -0.37 8.21
N PHE A 248 -7.44 -1.40 7.82
CA PHE A 248 -7.10 -2.18 6.63
C PHE A 248 -8.34 -2.61 5.85
N ILE A 249 -8.14 -2.79 4.54
CA ILE A 249 -9.19 -3.20 3.61
C ILE A 249 -9.25 -4.73 3.58
N PRO A 250 -10.39 -5.35 3.88
CA PRO A 250 -10.48 -6.80 4.05
C PRO A 250 -10.28 -7.55 2.74
N ALA A 251 -9.78 -8.78 2.83
CA ALA A 251 -9.51 -9.65 1.68
C ALA A 251 -10.74 -9.88 0.77
N ALA A 252 -11.95 -9.83 1.31
CA ALA A 252 -13.18 -9.92 0.53
C ALA A 252 -13.36 -8.72 -0.42
N ASP A 253 -13.14 -7.49 0.07
CA ASP A 253 -13.22 -6.26 -0.73
C ASP A 253 -12.10 -6.23 -1.77
N VAL A 254 -10.88 -6.64 -1.39
CA VAL A 254 -9.75 -6.75 -2.33
C VAL A 254 -10.04 -7.74 -3.46
N ARG A 255 -10.63 -8.91 -3.13
CA ARG A 255 -11.02 -9.91 -4.13
C ARG A 255 -12.05 -9.38 -5.09
N MET A 256 -13.12 -8.78 -4.57
CA MET A 256 -14.18 -8.19 -5.37
C MET A 256 -13.61 -7.15 -6.35
N PHE A 257 -12.67 -6.33 -5.89
CA PHE A 257 -12.01 -5.34 -6.75
C PHE A 257 -11.10 -5.95 -7.82
N ILE A 258 -10.42 -7.07 -7.54
CA ILE A 258 -9.63 -7.78 -8.54
C ILE A 258 -10.54 -8.38 -9.63
N ASP A 259 -11.68 -8.94 -9.24
CA ASP A 259 -12.62 -9.58 -10.15
C ASP A 259 -13.40 -8.54 -10.98
N GLU A 260 -13.74 -7.39 -10.37
CA GLU A 260 -14.47 -6.28 -10.97
C GLU A 260 -13.76 -4.95 -10.71
N PRO A 261 -12.68 -4.63 -11.46
CA PRO A 261 -11.96 -3.40 -11.25
C PRO A 261 -12.77 -2.16 -11.63
N GLY A 262 -12.52 -1.09 -10.89
CA GLY A 262 -13.20 0.20 -11.05
C GLY A 262 -12.62 1.07 -12.18
N ASN A 263 -12.33 2.32 -11.86
CA ASN A 263 -11.90 3.33 -12.83
C ASN A 263 -10.51 3.00 -13.38
N LEU A 264 -10.30 3.24 -14.68
CA LEU A 264 -9.00 3.06 -15.32
C LEU A 264 -8.31 4.42 -15.50
N LEU A 265 -7.11 4.55 -14.95
CA LEU A 265 -6.19 5.66 -15.18
C LEU A 265 -5.07 5.16 -16.08
N LEU A 266 -4.84 5.85 -17.19
CA LEU A 266 -3.67 5.60 -18.03
C LEU A 266 -2.53 6.44 -17.49
N THR A 267 -1.43 5.79 -17.15
CA THR A 267 -0.21 6.48 -16.73
C THR A 267 0.81 6.43 -17.87
N GLY A 268 1.88 7.22 -17.82
CA GLY A 268 3.08 7.00 -18.63
C GLY A 268 2.91 6.91 -20.16
N LEU A 269 2.68 8.04 -20.81
CA LEU A 269 3.00 8.28 -22.22
C LEU A 269 4.52 8.16 -22.46
N GLU A 270 4.91 7.80 -23.69
CA GLU A 270 6.31 7.91 -24.10
C GLU A 270 6.73 9.39 -24.03
N LEU A 271 7.85 9.65 -23.34
CA LEU A 271 8.45 10.98 -23.34
C LEU A 271 8.81 11.32 -24.80
N PRO A 272 8.41 12.49 -25.32
CA PRO A 272 8.80 12.88 -26.67
C PRO A 272 10.32 12.82 -26.81
N PRO A 273 10.86 12.21 -27.88
CA PRO A 273 12.31 12.02 -28.04
C PRO A 273 13.08 13.35 -28.12
N HIS A 274 12.39 14.47 -28.29
CA HIS A 274 12.94 15.82 -28.44
C HIS A 274 12.05 16.85 -27.74
N MET A 275 12.29 17.08 -26.44
CA MET A 275 12.01 18.36 -25.77
C MET A 275 13.31 18.88 -25.17
#